data_AF-A0AA36I6F2-F1
#
_entry.id   AF-A0AA36I6F2-F1
#
_cell.length_a   1.000
_cell.length_b   1.000
_cell.length_c   1.000
_cell.angle_alpha   90.00
_cell.angle_beta   90.00
_cell.angle_gamma   90.00
#
_symmetry.space_group_name_H-M   'P 1'
#
loop_
_entity.id
_entity.type
_entity.pdbx_description
1 polymer ?
#
loop_
_entity_poly.entity_id
_entity_poly.type
_entity_poly.pdbx_seq_one_letter_code
_entity_poly.pdbx_strand_id
1 'polypeptide(L)'
;MVDFRNPKCRCGRAIPYFGMPGDARATCCANCKEDGMMDIKSPKCRCGRARPYFGMPGDARATCCANCKEDGMMDIKNPKCRCGRAIPSFGMPGDARATCCANCKEDGMVNIKSPKCRCGRAQPVFGMPGDARATCCANCKEDGMVNIKSSKCMCGRARPSFGMPGDARATCCATCKEDGMVNIKSPKCRCGRAIPSFGMPGDARATCCANCKEDGMVNIKSPKCRCGRAQPVFGMPGDARATCCANCKEDGMVNIKSSKCMCGRARPSFGMPGDARATCCATCKEDGMVNIKSPKCRCGKAQPYFGIPGDARATCCANCREDGMENIVSLRCLVCEKHANYPDAAGKPRQFCARHAAEVGAHVLSSSIFSRAASDCFDMLEEEVGYRFPFRHRFDAATGTWSGKEFAGLIPKRALLPDAYHPERREVVEFLGNYYHGFPAEHPRHSSFICVGSKPAPDVYRDTMERLDLFTAEGLRVFYIWEHEFVEWRKRAASGEAGPITSLLRSHEPKPHGPKRS
;
A
#
# COMPACT_ATOMS: atom_id res chain seq x y z
N MET A 1 -6.12 -34.71 -1.37
CA MET A 1 -5.50 -33.42 -0.97
C MET A 1 -6.56 -32.33 -1.02
N VAL A 2 -6.85 -31.68 0.11
CA VAL A 2 -7.85 -30.60 0.19
C VAL A 2 -7.24 -29.33 -0.40
N ASP A 3 -7.89 -28.73 -1.39
CA ASP A 3 -7.42 -27.50 -2.04
C ASP A 3 -7.48 -26.31 -1.07
N PHE A 4 -6.30 -25.85 -0.65
CA PHE A 4 -6.13 -24.79 0.36
C PHE A 4 -6.41 -23.37 -0.17
N ARG A 5 -6.64 -23.19 -1.48
CA ARG A 5 -6.80 -21.85 -2.10
C ARG A 5 -8.26 -21.47 -2.36
N ASN A 6 -9.18 -22.43 -2.39
CA ASN A 6 -10.60 -22.14 -2.62
C ASN A 6 -11.50 -23.12 -1.83
N PRO A 7 -11.71 -22.89 -0.52
CA PRO A 7 -12.55 -23.76 0.29
C PRO A 7 -13.97 -23.75 -0.29
N LYS A 8 -14.52 -24.92 -0.59
CA LYS A 8 -15.91 -25.11 -1.01
C LYS A 8 -16.72 -25.67 0.15
N CYS A 9 -17.97 -25.23 0.27
CA CYS A 9 -18.94 -25.87 1.16
C CYS A 9 -19.06 -27.36 0.79
N ARG A 10 -19.47 -28.22 1.73
CA ARG A 10 -19.77 -29.65 1.48
C ARG A 10 -20.69 -29.87 0.26
N CYS A 11 -21.59 -28.93 -0.04
CA CYS A 11 -22.47 -28.99 -1.21
C CYS A 11 -21.79 -28.65 -2.55
N GLY A 12 -20.52 -28.20 -2.56
CA GLY A 12 -19.74 -27.85 -3.75
C GLY A 12 -20.17 -26.59 -4.50
N ARG A 13 -21.31 -25.98 -4.15
CA ARG A 13 -21.97 -24.90 -4.89
C ARG A 13 -21.67 -23.49 -4.40
N ALA A 14 -21.17 -23.34 -3.17
CA ALA A 14 -20.97 -22.05 -2.54
C ALA A 14 -19.68 -22.00 -1.73
N ILE A 15 -19.12 -20.79 -1.60
CA ILE A 15 -18.01 -20.51 -0.69
C ILE A 15 -18.56 -20.67 0.74
N PRO A 16 -17.91 -21.42 1.62
CA PRO A 16 -18.34 -21.56 2.98
C PRO A 16 -17.98 -20.30 3.79
N TYR A 17 -18.93 -19.89 4.62
CA TYR A 17 -18.79 -18.78 5.57
C TYR A 17 -19.41 -19.09 6.95
N PHE A 18 -20.14 -20.19 7.09
CA PHE A 18 -20.61 -20.75 8.36
C PHE A 18 -19.65 -21.83 8.90
N GLY A 19 -19.45 -21.84 10.21
CA GLY A 19 -18.68 -22.83 10.96
C GLY A 19 -19.12 -22.86 12.43
N MET A 20 -18.54 -23.75 13.22
CA MET A 20 -18.84 -23.82 14.65
C MET A 20 -18.18 -22.65 15.42
N PRO A 21 -18.73 -22.27 16.59
CA PRO A 21 -18.08 -21.28 17.46
C PRO A 21 -16.64 -21.69 17.77
N GLY A 22 -15.68 -20.82 17.47
CA GLY A 22 -14.24 -21.07 17.67
C GLY A 22 -13.49 -21.56 16.43
N ASP A 23 -14.18 -21.97 15.36
CA ASP A 23 -13.52 -22.46 14.16
C ASP A 23 -12.65 -21.39 13.48
N ALA A 24 -11.44 -21.80 13.09
CA ALA A 24 -10.56 -20.96 12.29
C ALA A 24 -11.08 -20.79 10.85
N ARG A 25 -11.87 -21.75 10.34
CA ARG A 25 -12.30 -21.85 8.94
C ARG A 25 -13.77 -22.26 8.83
N ALA A 26 -14.45 -21.68 7.86
CA ALA A 26 -15.84 -21.99 7.57
C ALA A 26 -15.90 -23.24 6.69
N THR A 27 -16.84 -24.12 6.97
CA THR A 27 -17.04 -25.39 6.26
C THR A 27 -18.37 -25.43 5.50
N CYS A 28 -19.32 -24.57 5.87
CA CYS A 28 -20.68 -24.58 5.34
C CYS A 28 -21.09 -23.22 4.73
N CYS A 29 -21.99 -23.23 3.75
CA CYS A 29 -22.70 -22.04 3.28
C CYS A 29 -24.03 -21.89 4.06
N ALA A 30 -24.75 -20.78 3.89
CA ALA A 30 -26.04 -20.57 4.60
C ALA A 30 -27.04 -21.72 4.40
N ASN A 31 -27.10 -22.27 3.19
CA ASN A 31 -28.04 -23.34 2.85
C ASN A 31 -27.62 -24.72 3.38
N CYS A 32 -26.40 -24.83 3.90
CA CYS A 32 -25.86 -26.08 4.46
C CYS A 32 -25.41 -25.88 5.91
N LYS A 33 -25.84 -24.80 6.56
CA LYS A 33 -25.54 -24.57 7.97
C LYS A 33 -26.43 -25.49 8.81
N GLU A 34 -25.82 -26.15 9.78
CA GLU A 34 -26.54 -26.91 10.81
C GLU A 34 -26.82 -26.00 12.01
N ASP A 35 -27.72 -26.42 12.90
CA ASP A 35 -28.00 -25.69 14.13
C ASP A 35 -26.73 -25.59 15.00
N GLY A 36 -26.48 -24.39 15.53
CA GLY A 36 -25.25 -24.06 16.25
C GLY A 36 -24.13 -23.50 15.37
N MET A 37 -24.21 -23.58 14.04
CA MET A 37 -23.22 -22.94 13.16
C MET A 37 -23.47 -21.43 13.03
N MET A 38 -22.40 -20.65 13.15
CA MET A 38 -22.41 -19.19 13.02
C MET A 38 -21.65 -18.72 11.79
N ASP A 39 -22.03 -17.57 11.25
CA ASP A 39 -21.24 -16.92 10.20
C ASP A 39 -19.91 -16.47 10.81
N ILE A 40 -18.81 -17.12 10.43
CA ILE A 40 -17.48 -16.80 10.94
C ILE A 40 -16.72 -15.84 10.02
N LYS A 41 -17.20 -15.54 8.80
CA LYS A 41 -16.58 -14.52 7.94
C LYS A 41 -17.15 -13.12 8.20
N SER A 42 -18.45 -13.05 8.42
CA SER A 42 -19.21 -11.84 8.74
C SER A 42 -20.03 -12.03 10.02
N PRO A 43 -19.36 -12.27 11.17
CA PRO A 43 -20.05 -12.58 12.42
C PRO A 43 -20.99 -11.46 12.84
N LYS A 44 -22.21 -11.86 13.19
CA LYS A 44 -23.21 -11.02 13.87
C LYS A 44 -23.31 -11.49 15.32
N CYS A 45 -23.60 -10.57 16.22
CA CYS A 45 -23.98 -10.89 17.59
C CYS A 45 -25.22 -11.81 17.57
N ARG A 46 -25.44 -12.60 18.63
CA ARG A 46 -26.65 -13.43 18.82
C ARG A 46 -27.97 -12.69 18.59
N CYS A 47 -28.01 -11.38 18.85
CA CYS A 47 -29.20 -10.56 18.61
C CYS A 47 -29.43 -10.19 17.14
N GLY A 48 -28.51 -10.52 16.23
CA GLY A 48 -28.58 -10.22 14.79
C GLY A 48 -28.40 -8.75 14.39
N ARG A 49 -28.42 -7.82 15.36
CA ARG A 49 -28.48 -6.36 15.11
C ARG A 49 -27.11 -5.69 14.93
N ALA A 50 -26.05 -6.24 15.51
CA ALA A 50 -24.75 -5.59 15.56
C ALA A 50 -23.60 -6.58 15.34
N ARG A 51 -22.46 -6.07 14.86
CA ARG A 51 -21.20 -6.83 14.84
C ARG A 51 -20.73 -7.08 16.27
N PRO A 52 -20.19 -8.26 16.59
CA PRO A 52 -19.69 -8.55 17.91
C PRO A 52 -18.29 -7.96 18.11
N TYR A 53 -18.06 -7.43 19.31
CA TYR A 53 -16.77 -6.90 19.77
C TYR A 53 -16.43 -7.35 21.19
N PHE A 54 -17.39 -7.89 21.94
CA PHE A 54 -17.18 -8.53 23.24
C PHE A 54 -17.04 -10.06 23.13
N GLY A 55 -16.19 -10.65 23.97
CA GLY A 55 -16.06 -12.10 24.17
C GLY A 55 -15.29 -12.40 25.46
N MET A 56 -14.97 -13.66 25.73
CA MET A 56 -14.28 -14.05 26.96
C MET A 56 -12.78 -13.74 26.90
N PRO A 57 -12.11 -13.58 28.06
CA PRO A 57 -10.66 -13.43 28.11
C PRO A 57 -9.96 -14.60 27.40
N GLY A 58 -9.10 -14.28 26.44
CA GLY A 58 -8.37 -15.28 25.64
C GLY A 58 -9.02 -15.66 24.31
N ASP A 59 -10.29 -15.29 24.08
CA ASP A 59 -10.97 -15.61 22.83
C ASP A 59 -10.28 -14.94 21.63
N ALA A 60 -10.08 -15.71 20.56
CA ALA A 60 -9.56 -15.19 19.30
C ALA A 60 -10.56 -14.23 18.62
N ARG A 61 -11.87 -14.41 18.88
CA ARG A 61 -12.98 -13.73 18.19
C ARG A 61 -14.05 -13.30 19.19
N ALA A 62 -14.66 -12.14 18.94
CA ALA A 62 -15.79 -11.67 19.70
C ALA A 62 -17.10 -12.33 19.22
N THR A 63 -18.01 -12.60 20.15
CA THR A 63 -19.30 -13.26 19.93
C THR A 63 -20.50 -12.36 20.28
N CYS A 64 -20.31 -11.34 21.11
CA CYS A 64 -21.38 -10.45 21.60
C CYS A 64 -21.14 -8.97 21.23
N CYS A 65 -22.22 -8.21 21.04
CA CYS A 65 -22.18 -6.73 21.00
C CYS A 65 -22.34 -6.14 22.42
N ALA A 66 -22.15 -4.83 22.63
CA ALA A 66 -22.30 -4.22 23.96
C ALA A 66 -23.63 -4.53 24.63
N ASN A 67 -24.72 -4.50 23.86
CA ASN A 67 -26.07 -4.69 24.38
C ASN A 67 -26.36 -6.16 24.71
N CYS A 68 -25.46 -7.07 24.36
CA CYS A 68 -25.61 -8.50 24.58
C CYS A 68 -24.44 -9.11 25.33
N LYS A 69 -23.50 -8.28 25.83
CA LYS A 69 -22.36 -8.75 26.63
C LYS A 69 -22.89 -9.29 27.95
N GLU A 70 -22.27 -10.36 28.43
CA GLU A 70 -22.51 -10.91 29.76
C GLU A 70 -21.37 -10.51 30.70
N ASP A 71 -21.59 -10.68 32.00
CA ASP A 71 -20.55 -10.43 32.99
C ASP A 71 -19.34 -11.35 32.75
N GLY A 72 -18.15 -10.75 32.80
CA GLY A 72 -16.90 -11.43 32.44
C GLY A 72 -16.48 -11.27 30.97
N MET A 73 -17.35 -10.81 30.07
CA MET A 73 -16.96 -10.52 28.69
C MET A 73 -16.22 -9.19 28.56
N MET A 74 -15.10 -9.19 27.84
CA MET A 74 -14.28 -8.01 27.55
C MET A 74 -14.36 -7.61 26.08
N ASP A 75 -14.14 -6.32 25.78
CA ASP A 75 -14.01 -5.86 24.39
C ASP A 75 -12.69 -6.40 23.82
N ILE A 76 -12.79 -7.37 22.91
CA ILE A 76 -11.64 -8.05 22.30
C ILE A 76 -11.13 -7.26 21.09
N LYS A 77 -11.98 -6.42 20.47
CA LYS A 77 -11.63 -5.63 19.29
C LYS A 77 -10.94 -4.32 19.68
N ASN A 78 -11.41 -3.68 20.74
CA ASN A 78 -10.86 -2.46 21.33
C ASN A 78 -10.56 -2.69 22.81
N PRO A 79 -9.56 -3.52 23.14
CA PRO A 79 -9.28 -3.91 24.50
C PRO A 79 -8.92 -2.69 25.36
N LYS A 80 -9.68 -2.54 26.45
CA LYS A 80 -9.39 -1.64 27.56
C LYS A 80 -8.93 -2.47 28.75
N CYS A 81 -8.05 -1.90 29.56
CA CYS A 81 -7.69 -2.48 30.85
C CYS A 81 -8.94 -2.62 31.72
N ARG A 82 -8.92 -3.52 32.71
CA ARG A 82 -10.00 -3.66 33.73
C ARG A 82 -10.42 -2.35 34.38
N CYS A 83 -9.50 -1.39 34.51
CA CYS A 83 -9.80 -0.06 35.05
C CYS A 83 -10.51 0.89 34.08
N GLY A 84 -10.71 0.50 32.82
CA GLY A 84 -11.37 1.29 31.76
C GLY A 84 -10.56 2.49 31.23
N ARG A 85 -9.44 2.85 31.87
CA ARG A 85 -8.72 4.11 31.63
C ARG A 85 -7.62 4.04 30.57
N ALA A 86 -7.08 2.85 30.31
CA ALA A 86 -5.89 2.71 29.46
C ALA A 86 -5.95 1.47 28.58
N ILE A 87 -5.24 1.53 27.46
CA ILE A 87 -5.03 0.37 26.58
C ILE A 87 -4.09 -0.62 27.29
N PRO A 88 -4.43 -1.92 27.39
CA PRO A 88 -3.56 -2.91 27.98
C PRO A 88 -2.23 -3.03 27.25
N SER A 89 -1.15 -3.18 28.01
CA SER A 89 0.21 -3.45 27.51
C SER A 89 0.93 -4.56 28.29
N PHE A 90 0.41 -4.96 29.44
CA PHE A 90 0.94 -6.00 30.32
C PHE A 90 0.08 -7.27 30.25
N GLY A 91 0.74 -8.42 30.24
CA GLY A 91 0.15 -9.76 30.27
C GLY A 91 1.17 -10.77 30.82
N MET A 92 0.82 -12.05 30.91
CA MET A 92 1.76 -13.07 31.36
C MET A 92 2.81 -13.37 30.28
N PRO A 93 4.01 -13.85 30.67
CA PRO A 93 5.02 -14.28 29.71
C PRO A 93 4.47 -15.33 28.75
N GLY A 94 4.50 -15.05 27.44
CA GLY A 94 3.97 -15.94 26.41
C GLY A 94 2.58 -15.59 25.89
N ASP A 95 1.86 -14.69 26.57
CA ASP A 95 0.54 -14.27 26.13
C ASP A 95 0.59 -13.61 24.74
N ALA A 96 -0.40 -13.95 23.90
CA ALA A 96 -0.57 -13.30 22.61
C ALA A 96 -1.16 -11.88 22.75
N ARG A 97 -1.82 -11.57 23.87
CA ARG A 97 -2.56 -10.32 24.10
C ARG A 97 -2.43 -9.82 25.53
N ALA A 98 -2.33 -8.50 25.67
CA ALA A 98 -2.20 -7.84 26.96
C ALA A 98 -3.59 -7.62 27.56
N THR A 99 -3.70 -7.80 28.88
CA THR A 99 -4.96 -7.68 29.63
C THR A 99 -4.95 -6.50 30.61
N CYS A 100 -3.76 -6.11 31.09
CA CYS A 100 -3.59 -5.05 32.08
C CYS A 100 -2.81 -3.84 31.54
N CYS A 101 -3.11 -2.64 32.04
CA CYS A 101 -2.24 -1.48 31.87
C CYS A 101 -1.14 -1.47 32.94
N ALA A 102 -0.17 -0.56 32.82
CA ALA A 102 0.96 -0.45 33.75
C ALA A 102 0.51 -0.30 35.22
N ASN A 103 -0.58 0.42 35.46
CA ASN A 103 -1.10 0.71 36.80
C ASN A 103 -1.98 -0.42 37.36
N CYS A 104 -2.32 -1.42 36.54
CA CYS A 104 -3.18 -2.52 36.92
C CYS A 104 -2.50 -3.89 36.73
N LYS A 105 -1.21 -3.89 36.42
CA LYS A 105 -0.42 -5.11 36.29
C LYS A 105 -0.32 -5.79 37.65
N GLU A 106 -0.35 -7.11 37.64
CA GLU A 106 -0.10 -7.93 38.82
C GLU A 106 1.34 -8.46 38.78
N ASP A 107 1.81 -9.00 39.90
CA ASP A 107 3.14 -9.60 39.98
C ASP A 107 3.25 -10.76 39.00
N GLY A 108 4.36 -10.80 38.26
CA GLY A 108 4.59 -11.75 37.17
C GLY A 108 4.16 -11.25 35.78
N MET A 109 3.36 -10.19 35.66
CA MET A 109 2.98 -9.65 34.35
C MET A 109 4.11 -8.81 33.70
N VAL A 110 4.38 -9.10 32.43
CA VAL A 110 5.38 -8.40 31.61
C VAL A 110 4.72 -7.55 30.53
N ASN A 111 5.39 -6.47 30.13
CA ASN A 111 4.92 -5.65 29.02
C ASN A 111 5.11 -6.42 27.70
N ILE A 112 4.06 -7.05 27.16
CA ILE A 112 4.19 -7.84 25.94
C ILE A 112 4.15 -6.99 24.66
N LYS A 113 3.66 -5.74 24.72
CA LYS A 113 3.65 -4.81 23.57
C LYS A 113 5.02 -4.18 23.33
N SER A 114 5.70 -3.83 24.41
CA SER A 114 7.04 -3.26 24.43
C SER A 114 7.91 -4.05 25.42
N PRO A 115 8.25 -5.31 25.09
CA PRO A 115 8.98 -6.20 25.98
C PRO A 115 10.28 -5.58 26.41
N LYS A 116 10.49 -5.53 27.73
CA LYS A 116 11.78 -5.21 28.33
C LYS A 116 12.45 -6.52 28.73
N CYS A 117 13.77 -6.52 28.76
CA CYS A 117 14.52 -7.62 29.34
C CYS A 117 14.11 -7.81 30.82
N ARG A 118 14.33 -9.00 31.39
CA ARG A 118 14.10 -9.33 32.81
C ARG A 118 14.62 -8.27 33.81
N CYS A 119 15.71 -7.57 33.47
CA CYS A 119 16.26 -6.49 34.31
C CYS A 119 15.48 -5.17 34.26
N GLY A 120 14.47 -5.04 33.39
CA GLY A 120 13.64 -3.84 33.24
C GLY A 120 14.33 -2.62 32.61
N ARG A 121 15.64 -2.68 32.34
CA ARG A 121 16.46 -1.52 31.92
C ARG A 121 16.55 -1.33 30.42
N ALA A 122 16.48 -2.41 29.64
CA ALA A 122 16.73 -2.35 28.20
C ALA A 122 15.78 -3.27 27.41
N GLN A 123 15.59 -2.92 26.13
CA GLN A 123 14.91 -3.79 25.16
C GLN A 123 15.74 -5.06 24.93
N PRO A 124 15.10 -6.25 24.89
CA PRO A 124 15.81 -7.47 24.61
C PRO A 124 16.22 -7.52 23.13
N VAL A 125 17.47 -7.90 22.89
CA VAL A 125 18.07 -8.06 21.56
C VAL A 125 18.79 -9.40 21.41
N PHE A 126 19.03 -10.12 22.52
CA PHE A 126 19.64 -11.45 22.57
C PHE A 126 18.58 -12.55 22.82
N GLY A 127 18.74 -13.68 22.14
CA GLY A 127 17.94 -14.90 22.27
C GLY A 127 18.74 -16.12 21.82
N MET A 128 18.17 -17.32 21.86
CA MET A 128 18.85 -18.52 21.39
C MET A 128 18.94 -18.55 19.86
N PRO A 129 19.94 -19.24 19.27
CA PRO A 129 20.00 -19.44 17.82
C PRO A 129 18.71 -20.08 17.29
N GLY A 130 18.00 -19.38 16.40
CA GLY A 130 16.73 -19.84 15.82
C GLY A 130 15.47 -19.22 16.41
N ASP A 131 15.58 -18.53 17.55
CA ASP A 131 14.42 -17.88 18.18
C ASP A 131 13.80 -16.80 17.28
N ALA A 132 12.46 -16.75 17.28
CA ALA A 132 11.72 -15.70 16.60
C ALA A 132 11.75 -14.35 17.34
N ARG A 133 12.01 -14.35 18.67
CA ARG A 133 11.96 -13.18 19.54
C ARG A 133 13.09 -13.20 20.57
N ALA A 134 13.66 -12.02 20.84
CA ALA A 134 14.73 -11.84 21.81
C ALA A 134 14.14 -11.72 23.22
N THR A 135 14.79 -12.32 24.21
CA THR A 135 14.36 -12.35 25.61
C THR A 135 15.30 -11.58 26.55
N CYS A 136 16.57 -11.42 26.16
CA CYS A 136 17.60 -10.80 26.99
C CYS A 136 18.22 -9.54 26.37
N CYS A 137 18.61 -8.57 27.20
CA CYS A 137 19.47 -7.46 26.78
C CYS A 137 20.94 -7.86 26.87
N ALA A 138 21.84 -7.00 26.37
CA ALA A 138 23.28 -7.27 26.37
C ALA A 138 23.84 -7.61 27.76
N ASN A 139 23.33 -6.95 28.80
CA ASN A 139 23.79 -7.10 30.18
C ASN A 139 23.16 -8.29 30.91
N CYS A 140 22.20 -8.96 30.28
CA CYS A 140 21.49 -10.10 30.86
C CYS A 140 21.52 -11.32 29.95
N LYS A 141 22.35 -11.30 28.90
CA LYS A 141 22.56 -12.45 28.03
C LYS A 141 23.22 -13.57 28.84
N GLU A 142 22.81 -14.80 28.58
CA GLU A 142 23.47 -16.00 29.09
C GLU A 142 24.36 -16.59 27.99
N ASP A 143 25.25 -17.49 28.37
CA ASP A 143 26.12 -18.19 27.42
C ASP A 143 25.28 -18.96 26.40
N GLY A 144 25.64 -18.83 25.12
CA GLY A 144 24.89 -19.38 23.99
C GLY A 144 23.85 -18.43 23.38
N MET A 145 23.48 -17.32 24.03
CA MET A 145 22.55 -16.34 23.44
C MET A 145 23.22 -15.45 22.39
N VAL A 146 22.59 -15.30 21.23
CA VAL A 146 23.05 -14.48 20.10
C VAL A 146 22.14 -13.26 19.92
N ASN A 147 22.71 -12.17 19.39
CA ASN A 147 21.91 -11.00 19.05
C ASN A 147 21.07 -11.29 17.80
N ILE A 148 19.79 -11.59 17.98
CA ILE A 148 18.89 -11.94 16.88
C ILE A 148 18.27 -10.71 16.19
N LYS A 149 18.37 -9.51 16.80
CA LYS A 149 17.88 -8.25 16.21
C LYS A 149 18.94 -7.57 15.35
N SER A 150 20.19 -7.52 15.80
CA SER A 150 21.34 -7.11 14.99
C SER A 150 22.09 -8.37 14.55
N SER A 151 21.85 -8.81 13.32
CA SER A 151 22.39 -10.04 12.74
C SER A 151 23.91 -9.92 12.54
N LYS A 152 24.66 -10.06 13.63
CA LYS A 152 26.10 -10.34 13.66
C LYS A 152 26.27 -11.84 13.93
N CYS A 153 27.30 -12.45 13.36
CA CYS A 153 27.68 -13.81 13.67
C CYS A 153 28.02 -13.95 15.18
N MET A 154 27.97 -15.16 15.73
CA MET A 154 28.35 -15.47 17.11
C MET A 154 29.72 -14.89 17.54
N CYS A 155 30.66 -14.73 16.62
CA CYS A 155 31.96 -14.10 16.89
C CYS A 155 31.91 -12.57 17.04
N GLY A 156 30.80 -11.92 16.73
CA GLY A 156 30.59 -10.47 16.81
C GLY A 156 31.30 -9.64 15.73
N ARG A 157 32.18 -10.24 14.92
CA ARG A 157 33.06 -9.51 13.98
C ARG A 157 32.44 -9.24 12.61
N ALA A 158 31.59 -10.15 12.13
CA ALA A 158 31.07 -10.09 10.76
C ALA A 158 29.57 -10.39 10.70
N ARG A 159 28.92 -9.91 9.63
CA ARG A 159 27.54 -10.30 9.30
C ARG A 159 27.51 -11.78 8.89
N PRO A 160 26.54 -12.56 9.38
CA PRO A 160 26.43 -13.96 9.03
C PRO A 160 25.94 -14.11 7.60
N SER A 161 26.60 -14.99 6.85
CA SER A 161 26.31 -15.34 5.46
C SER A 161 26.18 -16.85 5.25
N PHE A 162 26.63 -17.66 6.20
CA PHE A 162 26.60 -19.12 6.20
C PHE A 162 25.51 -19.66 7.15
N GLY A 163 24.88 -20.76 6.75
CA GLY A 163 23.93 -21.53 7.56
C GLY A 163 23.69 -22.90 6.93
N MET A 164 22.76 -23.69 7.45
CA MET A 164 22.51 -25.03 6.92
C MET A 164 21.74 -24.99 5.59
N PRO A 165 21.91 -26.01 4.71
CA PRO A 165 21.11 -26.11 3.49
C PRO A 165 19.61 -26.09 3.80
N GLY A 166 18.90 -25.11 3.27
CA GLY A 166 17.45 -24.93 3.49
C GLY A 166 17.07 -23.81 4.46
N ASP A 167 18.01 -23.31 5.26
CA ASP A 167 17.73 -22.24 6.22
C ASP A 167 17.27 -20.95 5.54
N ALA A 168 16.27 -20.31 6.15
CA ALA A 168 15.79 -19.00 5.71
C ALA A 168 16.78 -17.86 6.03
N ARG A 169 17.65 -18.06 7.05
CA ARG A 169 18.58 -17.04 7.57
C ARG A 169 19.95 -17.66 7.85
N ALA A 170 21.01 -16.89 7.58
CA ALA A 170 22.38 -17.26 7.93
C ALA A 170 22.67 -16.92 9.40
N THR A 171 23.43 -17.80 10.07
CA THR A 171 23.80 -17.70 11.49
C THR A 171 25.31 -17.50 11.69
N CYS A 172 26.13 -17.96 10.75
CA CYS A 172 27.59 -17.93 10.83
C CYS A 172 28.22 -17.04 9.76
N CYS A 173 29.37 -16.44 10.07
CA CYS A 173 30.21 -15.77 9.08
C CYS A 173 31.20 -16.77 8.46
N ALA A 174 31.94 -16.34 7.43
CA ALA A 174 32.85 -17.22 6.70
C ALA A 174 33.92 -17.89 7.59
N THR A 175 34.37 -17.19 8.63
CA THR A 175 35.40 -17.67 9.56
C THR A 175 34.84 -18.52 10.71
N CYS A 176 33.52 -18.55 10.89
CA CYS A 176 32.85 -19.29 11.96
C CYS A 176 31.85 -20.31 11.40
N LYS A 177 31.98 -20.65 10.11
CA LYS A 177 31.18 -21.71 9.51
C LYS A 177 31.70 -23.05 10.00
N GLU A 178 30.79 -23.96 10.29
CA GLU A 178 31.10 -25.37 10.55
C GLU A 178 30.97 -26.18 9.25
N ASP A 179 31.50 -27.41 9.27
CA ASP A 179 31.38 -28.32 8.13
C ASP A 179 29.90 -28.62 7.83
N GLY A 180 29.54 -28.53 6.56
CA GLY A 180 28.15 -28.65 6.09
C GLY A 180 27.40 -27.33 5.92
N MET A 181 27.89 -26.20 6.48
CA MET A 181 27.25 -24.90 6.29
C MET A 181 27.54 -24.30 4.91
N VAL A 182 26.50 -23.81 4.24
CA VAL A 182 26.56 -23.17 2.91
C VAL A 182 26.31 -21.67 3.00
N ASN A 183 26.89 -20.90 2.08
CA ASN A 183 26.61 -19.47 1.99
C ASN A 183 25.18 -19.25 1.47
N ILE A 184 24.26 -18.82 2.33
CA ILE A 184 22.85 -18.62 1.98
C ILE A 184 22.63 -17.25 1.33
N LYS A 185 23.48 -16.26 1.64
CA LYS A 185 23.38 -14.89 1.09
C LYS A 185 23.93 -14.79 -0.32
N SER A 186 25.00 -15.53 -0.61
CA SER A 186 25.66 -15.59 -1.90
C SER A 186 25.94 -17.06 -2.23
N PRO A 187 24.90 -17.84 -2.57
CA PRO A 187 25.02 -19.26 -2.80
C PRO A 187 25.97 -19.56 -3.96
N LYS A 188 27.00 -20.35 -3.65
CA LYS A 188 27.89 -20.99 -4.61
C LYS A 188 27.56 -22.48 -4.65
N CYS A 189 27.76 -23.10 -5.80
CA CYS A 189 27.67 -24.55 -5.92
C CYS A 189 28.69 -25.22 -4.99
N ARG A 190 28.47 -26.49 -4.64
CA ARG A 190 29.42 -27.31 -3.84
C ARG A 190 30.86 -27.24 -4.35
N CYS A 191 31.07 -27.15 -5.66
CA CYS A 191 32.40 -27.00 -6.27
C CYS A 191 33.05 -25.61 -6.08
N GLY A 192 32.35 -24.63 -5.52
CA GLY A 192 32.84 -23.27 -5.28
C GLY A 192 33.01 -22.39 -6.53
N ARG A 193 32.90 -22.95 -7.74
CA ARG A 193 33.26 -22.29 -9.00
C ARG A 193 32.12 -21.54 -9.68
N ALA A 194 30.86 -21.90 -9.42
CA ALA A 194 29.72 -21.38 -10.17
C ALA A 194 28.52 -21.08 -9.26
N ILE A 195 27.66 -20.17 -9.72
CA ILE A 195 26.36 -19.90 -9.09
C ILE A 195 25.43 -21.09 -9.38
N PRO A 196 24.75 -21.65 -8.36
CA PRO A 196 23.79 -22.74 -8.57
C PRO A 196 22.64 -22.34 -9.49
N SER A 197 22.26 -23.24 -10.39
CA SER A 197 21.10 -23.13 -11.28
C SER A 197 20.25 -24.40 -11.33
N PHE A 198 20.77 -25.53 -10.85
CA PHE A 198 20.12 -26.82 -10.80
C PHE A 198 19.71 -27.20 -9.37
N GLY A 199 18.56 -27.86 -9.24
CA GLY A 199 18.04 -28.45 -8.00
C GLY A 199 16.94 -29.46 -8.31
N MET A 200 16.27 -30.01 -7.31
CA MET A 200 15.22 -31.01 -7.53
C MET A 200 13.93 -30.37 -8.05
N PRO A 201 13.09 -31.12 -8.80
CA PRO A 201 11.79 -30.63 -9.23
C PRO A 201 10.94 -30.17 -8.03
N GLY A 202 10.59 -28.88 -8.00
CA GLY A 202 9.78 -28.29 -6.93
C GLY A 202 10.57 -27.44 -5.92
N ASP A 203 11.91 -27.52 -5.93
CA ASP A 203 12.73 -26.72 -5.02
C ASP A 203 12.56 -25.21 -5.28
N ALA A 204 12.51 -24.45 -4.20
CA ALA A 204 12.47 -22.98 -4.27
C ALA A 204 13.84 -22.38 -4.64
N ARG A 205 14.94 -23.11 -4.42
CA ARG A 205 16.31 -22.64 -4.62
C ARG A 205 17.18 -23.72 -5.26
N ALA A 206 18.05 -23.32 -6.19
CA ALA A 206 19.04 -24.20 -6.79
C ALA A 206 20.26 -24.38 -5.86
N THR A 207 20.83 -25.58 -5.85
CA THR A 207 21.96 -25.99 -5.00
C THR A 207 23.20 -26.38 -5.81
N CYS A 208 23.02 -26.83 -7.05
CA CYS A 208 24.09 -27.28 -7.94
C CYS A 208 24.26 -26.42 -9.19
N CYS A 209 25.47 -26.35 -9.74
CA CYS A 209 25.72 -25.81 -11.08
C CYS A 209 25.58 -26.91 -12.13
N ALA A 210 25.65 -26.54 -13.41
CA ALA A 210 25.51 -27.48 -14.53
C ALA A 210 26.50 -28.66 -14.46
N ASN A 211 27.71 -28.41 -13.97
CA ASN A 211 28.80 -29.40 -13.91
C ASN A 211 28.77 -30.25 -12.64
N CYS A 212 27.90 -29.93 -11.69
CA CYS A 212 27.77 -30.66 -10.42
C CYS A 212 26.32 -31.09 -10.17
N LYS A 213 25.48 -31.08 -11.22
CA LYS A 213 24.13 -31.59 -11.13
C LYS A 213 24.19 -33.12 -11.03
N GLU A 214 23.34 -33.69 -10.20
CA GLU A 214 23.12 -35.13 -10.14
C GLU A 214 21.92 -35.50 -11.02
N ASP A 215 21.75 -36.79 -11.29
CA ASP A 215 20.61 -37.28 -12.06
C ASP A 215 19.29 -36.95 -11.35
N GLY A 216 18.32 -36.44 -12.13
CA GLY A 216 17.05 -35.94 -11.62
C GLY A 216 17.02 -34.43 -11.31
N MET A 217 18.16 -33.75 -11.24
CA MET A 217 18.17 -32.28 -11.03
C MET A 217 17.82 -31.51 -12.31
N VAL A 218 16.91 -30.52 -12.17
CA VAL A 218 16.47 -29.64 -13.25
C VAL A 218 16.99 -28.22 -13.05
N ASN A 219 17.17 -27.48 -14.15
CA ASN A 219 17.51 -26.06 -14.07
C ASN A 219 16.29 -25.27 -13.56
N ILE A 220 16.31 -24.80 -12.31
CA ILE A 220 15.19 -24.07 -11.70
C ILE A 220 15.21 -22.59 -12.09
N LYS A 221 16.39 -22.03 -12.37
CA LYS A 221 16.54 -20.61 -12.77
C LYS A 221 16.15 -20.34 -14.22
N SER A 222 16.44 -21.29 -15.09
CA SER A 222 16.14 -21.24 -16.52
C SER A 222 15.59 -22.60 -16.97
N PRO A 223 14.36 -22.94 -16.54
CA PRO A 223 13.78 -24.25 -16.83
C PRO A 223 13.73 -24.48 -18.33
N LYS A 224 14.25 -25.62 -18.76
CA LYS A 224 14.07 -26.13 -20.12
C LYS A 224 13.00 -27.22 -20.06
N CYS A 225 12.31 -27.44 -21.17
CA CYS A 225 11.46 -28.61 -21.32
C CYS A 225 12.29 -29.90 -21.14
N ARG A 226 11.65 -31.02 -20.78
CA ARG A 226 12.28 -32.35 -20.67
C ARG A 226 13.17 -32.73 -21.85
N CYS A 227 12.87 -32.27 -23.06
CA CYS A 227 13.70 -32.54 -24.25
C CYS A 227 14.99 -31.71 -24.33
N GLY A 228 15.20 -30.75 -23.42
CA GLY A 228 16.39 -29.89 -23.37
C GLY A 228 16.50 -28.84 -24.49
N ARG A 229 15.61 -28.87 -25.49
CA ARG A 229 15.72 -28.05 -26.72
C ARG A 229 15.05 -26.68 -26.62
N ALA A 230 13.99 -26.55 -25.82
CA ALA A 230 13.17 -25.33 -25.80
C ALA A 230 12.71 -24.95 -24.39
N GLN A 231 12.41 -23.67 -24.20
CA GLN A 231 11.74 -23.16 -23.00
C GLN A 231 10.31 -23.73 -22.91
N PRO A 232 9.87 -24.18 -21.73
CA PRO A 232 8.52 -24.68 -21.58
C PRO A 232 7.53 -23.52 -21.60
N VAL A 233 6.45 -23.72 -22.35
CA VAL A 233 5.31 -22.79 -22.48
C VAL A 233 3.95 -23.48 -22.29
N PHE A 234 3.94 -24.82 -22.31
CA PHE A 234 2.77 -25.67 -22.09
C PHE A 234 2.79 -26.28 -20.68
N GLY A 235 1.62 -26.35 -20.06
CA GLY A 235 1.36 -27.00 -18.76
C GLY A 235 -0.12 -27.38 -18.65
N MET A 236 -0.54 -27.98 -17.54
CA MET A 236 -1.94 -28.33 -17.34
C MET A 236 -2.78 -27.08 -17.06
N PRO A 237 -4.10 -27.10 -17.36
CA PRO A 237 -4.99 -26.01 -17.01
C PRO A 237 -4.93 -25.71 -15.51
N GLY A 238 -4.51 -24.50 -15.15
CA GLY A 238 -4.37 -24.06 -13.75
C GLY A 238 -2.94 -24.07 -13.20
N ASP A 239 -1.98 -24.65 -13.91
CA ASP A 239 -0.58 -24.64 -13.48
C ASP A 239 0.01 -23.23 -13.40
N ALA A 240 0.80 -23.00 -12.36
CA ALA A 240 1.54 -21.74 -12.19
C ALA A 240 2.78 -21.65 -13.10
N ARG A 241 3.32 -22.79 -13.55
CA ARG A 241 4.55 -22.89 -14.33
C ARG A 241 4.40 -23.92 -15.45
N ALA A 242 4.92 -23.60 -16.63
CA ALA A 242 4.94 -24.50 -17.77
C ALA A 242 6.07 -25.52 -17.62
N THR A 243 5.82 -26.77 -18.02
CA THR A 243 6.76 -27.89 -17.93
C THR A 243 7.18 -28.42 -19.31
N CYS A 244 6.35 -28.21 -20.34
CA CYS A 244 6.58 -28.72 -21.69
C CYS A 244 6.72 -27.62 -22.75
N CYS A 245 7.53 -27.88 -23.78
CA CYS A 245 7.54 -27.07 -25.01
C CYS A 245 6.47 -27.59 -25.98
N ALA A 246 6.26 -26.88 -27.09
CA ALA A 246 5.26 -27.25 -28.10
C ALA A 246 5.42 -28.68 -28.63
N ASN A 247 6.66 -29.14 -28.79
CA ASN A 247 6.99 -30.45 -29.36
C ASN A 247 6.95 -31.59 -28.33
N CYS A 248 6.75 -31.27 -27.05
CA CYS A 248 6.74 -32.24 -25.96
C CYS A 248 5.48 -32.14 -25.11
N LYS A 249 4.51 -31.32 -25.54
CA LYS A 249 3.20 -31.22 -24.90
C LYS A 249 2.50 -32.58 -25.01
N GLU A 250 1.82 -32.96 -23.95
CA GLU A 250 0.92 -34.11 -23.94
C GLU A 250 -0.52 -33.64 -24.12
N ASP A 251 -1.41 -34.58 -24.41
CA ASP A 251 -2.84 -34.28 -24.54
C ASP A 251 -3.38 -33.71 -23.23
N GLY A 252 -4.13 -32.61 -23.35
CA GLY A 252 -4.63 -31.83 -22.22
C GLY A 252 -3.73 -30.67 -21.77
N MET A 253 -2.47 -30.57 -22.24
CA MET A 253 -1.62 -29.42 -21.91
C MET A 253 -1.96 -28.19 -22.76
N VAL A 254 -2.11 -27.04 -22.09
CA VAL A 254 -2.41 -25.75 -22.72
C VAL A 254 -1.22 -24.80 -22.62
N ASN A 255 -1.12 -23.87 -23.57
CA ASN A 255 -0.08 -22.84 -23.51
C ASN A 255 -0.45 -21.82 -22.43
N ILE A 256 0.19 -21.92 -21.26
CA ILE A 256 -0.09 -21.07 -20.10
C ILE A 256 0.69 -19.75 -20.12
N LYS A 257 1.71 -19.59 -20.99
CA LYS A 257 2.47 -18.34 -21.15
C LYS A 257 1.89 -17.40 -22.19
N SER A 258 1.40 -17.93 -23.31
CA SER A 258 0.64 -17.21 -24.32
C SER A 258 -0.72 -17.90 -24.47
N SER A 259 -1.65 -17.55 -23.59
CA SER A 259 -3.00 -18.12 -23.56
C SER A 259 -3.75 -17.73 -24.84
N LYS A 260 -3.67 -18.58 -25.87
CA LYS A 260 -4.63 -18.65 -26.98
C LYS A 260 -5.80 -19.54 -26.53
N CYS A 261 -6.98 -19.35 -27.10
CA CYS A 261 -8.11 -20.25 -26.89
C CYS A 261 -7.74 -21.67 -27.36
N MET A 262 -8.41 -22.69 -26.83
CA MET A 262 -8.28 -24.10 -27.24
C MET A 262 -8.32 -24.27 -28.78
N CYS A 263 -9.12 -23.47 -29.49
CA CYS A 263 -9.18 -23.52 -30.95
C CYS A 263 -7.97 -22.92 -31.68
N GLY A 264 -7.01 -22.33 -30.97
CA GLY A 264 -5.79 -21.73 -31.52
C GLY A 264 -5.96 -20.43 -32.31
N ARG A 265 -7.21 -20.06 -32.66
CA ARG A 265 -7.52 -18.95 -33.59
C ARG A 265 -7.58 -17.57 -32.94
N ALA A 266 -7.97 -17.48 -31.66
CA ALA A 266 -8.22 -16.21 -31.01
C ALA A 266 -7.71 -16.17 -29.57
N ARG A 267 -7.52 -14.96 -29.05
CA ARG A 267 -7.25 -14.75 -27.62
C ARG A 267 -8.52 -15.05 -26.80
N PRO A 268 -8.40 -15.76 -25.66
CA PRO A 268 -9.52 -15.99 -24.77
C PRO A 268 -10.06 -14.69 -24.18
N SER A 269 -11.37 -14.55 -24.22
CA SER A 269 -12.11 -13.47 -23.54
C SER A 269 -13.25 -13.99 -22.67
N PHE A 270 -13.66 -15.24 -22.85
CA PHE A 270 -14.74 -15.91 -22.15
C PHE A 270 -14.21 -16.95 -21.15
N GLY A 271 -14.91 -17.09 -20.03
CA GLY A 271 -14.69 -18.13 -19.03
C GLY A 271 -15.87 -18.18 -18.06
N MET A 272 -15.79 -18.97 -17.00
CA MET A 272 -16.91 -19.12 -16.07
C MET A 272 -17.05 -17.89 -15.16
N PRO A 273 -18.26 -17.59 -14.66
CA PRO A 273 -18.46 -16.54 -13.68
C PRO A 273 -17.54 -16.74 -12.46
N GLY A 274 -16.69 -15.74 -12.19
CA GLY A 274 -15.70 -15.78 -11.10
C GLY A 274 -14.28 -16.15 -11.50
N ASP A 275 -14.05 -16.63 -12.72
CA ASP A 275 -12.71 -16.96 -13.18
C ASP A 275 -11.80 -15.72 -13.26
N ALA A 276 -10.56 -15.89 -12.81
CA ALA A 276 -9.53 -14.86 -12.89
C ALA A 276 -8.98 -14.68 -14.33
N ARG A 277 -9.09 -15.72 -15.16
CA ARG A 277 -8.57 -15.74 -16.54
C ARG A 277 -9.59 -16.35 -17.49
N ALA A 278 -9.69 -15.77 -18.69
CA ALA A 278 -10.47 -16.34 -19.77
C ALA A 278 -9.74 -17.54 -20.40
N THR A 279 -10.50 -18.55 -20.80
CA THR A 279 -10.02 -19.80 -21.41
C THR A 279 -10.56 -19.99 -22.84
N CYS A 280 -11.72 -19.40 -23.14
CA CYS A 280 -12.40 -19.53 -24.42
C CYS A 280 -12.49 -18.19 -25.19
N CYS A 281 -12.49 -18.25 -26.52
CA CYS A 281 -12.84 -17.11 -27.37
C CYS A 281 -14.36 -17.06 -27.58
N ALA A 282 -14.86 -16.00 -28.20
CA ALA A 282 -16.30 -15.82 -28.46
C ALA A 282 -16.95 -16.97 -29.22
N THR A 283 -16.21 -17.59 -30.14
CA THR A 283 -16.67 -18.70 -30.99
C THR A 283 -16.53 -20.07 -30.33
N CYS A 284 -15.81 -20.17 -29.22
CA CYS A 284 -15.61 -21.43 -28.48
C CYS A 284 -16.14 -21.32 -27.05
N LYS A 285 -17.00 -20.33 -26.77
CA LYS A 285 -17.66 -20.22 -25.48
C LYS A 285 -18.73 -21.31 -25.38
N GLU A 286 -18.83 -21.94 -24.23
CA GLU A 286 -19.92 -22.84 -23.89
C GLU A 286 -21.02 -22.08 -23.14
N ASP A 287 -22.19 -22.69 -23.02
CA ASP A 287 -23.30 -22.11 -22.28
C ASP A 287 -22.93 -21.88 -20.81
N GLY A 288 -23.23 -20.68 -20.32
CA GLY A 288 -22.83 -20.22 -18.98
C GLY A 288 -21.50 -19.46 -18.92
N MET A 289 -20.68 -19.46 -19.98
CA MET A 289 -19.45 -18.66 -20.02
C MET A 289 -19.73 -17.17 -20.25
N VAL A 290 -19.11 -16.31 -19.45
CA VAL A 290 -19.22 -14.85 -19.53
C VAL A 290 -17.96 -14.22 -20.09
N ASN A 291 -18.09 -13.07 -20.73
CA ASN A 291 -16.91 -12.31 -21.16
C ASN A 291 -16.22 -11.70 -19.92
N ILE A 292 -15.09 -12.25 -19.53
CA ILE A 292 -14.29 -11.84 -18.37
C ILE A 292 -13.45 -10.59 -18.70
N LYS A 293 -13.04 -10.44 -19.96
CA LYS A 293 -12.19 -9.32 -20.40
C LYS A 293 -12.97 -8.03 -20.64
N SER A 294 -14.21 -8.15 -21.13
CA SER A 294 -15.11 -7.05 -21.42
C SER A 294 -16.53 -7.44 -20.98
N PRO A 295 -16.79 -7.48 -19.66
CA PRO A 295 -18.08 -7.89 -19.14
C PRO A 295 -19.18 -6.98 -19.66
N LYS A 296 -20.34 -7.56 -19.99
CA LYS A 296 -21.56 -6.84 -20.32
C LYS A 296 -22.60 -7.17 -19.26
N CYS A 297 -23.51 -6.24 -19.01
CA CYS A 297 -24.72 -6.50 -18.24
C CYS A 297 -25.47 -7.71 -18.83
N ARG A 298 -26.25 -8.43 -18.02
CA ARG A 298 -27.11 -9.53 -18.46
C ARG A 298 -28.01 -9.18 -19.66
N CYS A 299 -28.42 -7.92 -19.80
CA CYS A 299 -29.21 -7.46 -20.94
C CYS A 299 -28.40 -7.26 -22.24
N GLY A 300 -27.07 -7.38 -22.20
CA GLY A 300 -26.17 -7.23 -23.35
C GLY A 300 -25.95 -5.79 -23.84
N LYS A 301 -26.71 -4.81 -23.33
CA LYS A 301 -26.75 -3.43 -23.86
C LYS A 301 -25.72 -2.48 -23.26
N ALA A 302 -25.27 -2.72 -22.02
CA ALA A 302 -24.42 -1.79 -21.29
C ALA A 302 -23.32 -2.49 -20.50
N GLN A 303 -22.27 -1.75 -20.13
CA GLN A 303 -21.28 -2.19 -19.15
C GLN A 303 -21.93 -2.29 -17.76
N PRO A 304 -21.62 -3.34 -16.98
CA PRO A 304 -22.16 -3.48 -15.64
C PRO A 304 -21.38 -2.62 -14.64
N TYR A 305 -22.10 -1.91 -13.77
CA TYR A 305 -21.54 -1.13 -12.66
C TYR A 305 -22.30 -1.32 -11.34
N PHE A 306 -23.44 -2.02 -11.37
CA PHE A 306 -24.17 -2.48 -10.20
C PHE A 306 -23.85 -3.94 -9.87
N GLY A 307 -23.70 -4.24 -8.59
CA GLY A 307 -23.48 -5.58 -8.05
C GLY A 307 -23.81 -5.64 -6.55
N ILE A 308 -23.67 -6.81 -5.94
CA ILE A 308 -23.97 -6.97 -4.51
C ILE A 308 -22.82 -6.35 -3.69
N PRO A 309 -23.10 -5.65 -2.57
CA PRO A 309 -22.06 -5.08 -1.72
C PRO A 309 -21.04 -6.12 -1.27
N GLY A 310 -19.77 -5.92 -1.62
CA GLY A 310 -18.66 -6.83 -1.31
C GLY A 310 -18.23 -7.73 -2.48
N ASP A 311 -18.99 -7.77 -3.57
CA ASP A 311 -18.56 -8.47 -4.78
C ASP A 311 -17.37 -7.77 -5.44
N ALA A 312 -16.48 -8.57 -6.02
CA ALA A 312 -15.31 -8.05 -6.73
C ALA A 312 -15.64 -7.46 -8.10
N ARG A 313 -16.82 -7.75 -8.67
CA ARG A 313 -17.22 -7.34 -10.02
C ARG A 313 -18.72 -7.07 -10.11
N ALA A 314 -19.09 -5.99 -10.81
CA ALA A 314 -20.46 -5.69 -11.15
C ALA A 314 -21.00 -6.63 -12.22
N THR A 315 -22.30 -6.94 -12.15
CA THR A 315 -23.01 -7.87 -13.03
C THR A 315 -24.13 -7.19 -13.81
N CYS A 316 -24.63 -6.05 -13.33
CA CYS A 316 -25.79 -5.36 -13.89
C CYS A 316 -25.51 -3.88 -14.23
N CYS A 317 -26.23 -3.32 -15.19
CA CYS A 317 -26.33 -1.88 -15.40
C CYS A 317 -27.46 -1.29 -14.55
N ALA A 318 -27.61 0.03 -14.49
CA ALA A 318 -28.68 0.68 -13.72
C ALA A 318 -30.08 0.15 -14.05
N ASN A 319 -30.34 -0.13 -15.34
CA ASN A 319 -31.66 -0.56 -15.81
C ASN A 319 -31.95 -2.04 -15.53
N CYS A 320 -30.95 -2.80 -15.08
CA CYS A 320 -31.08 -4.22 -14.76
C CYS A 320 -30.67 -4.52 -13.32
N ARG A 321 -30.58 -3.49 -12.48
CA ARG A 321 -30.28 -3.65 -11.05
C ARG A 321 -31.51 -4.22 -10.36
N GLU A 322 -31.30 -5.19 -9.48
CA GLU A 322 -32.32 -5.72 -8.58
C GLU A 322 -32.18 -5.06 -7.20
N ASP A 323 -33.19 -5.23 -6.34
CA ASP A 323 -33.16 -4.69 -4.98
C ASP A 323 -31.99 -5.29 -4.18
N GLY A 324 -31.23 -4.41 -3.53
CA GLY A 324 -30.00 -4.77 -2.81
C GLY A 324 -28.71 -4.71 -3.66
N MET A 325 -28.78 -4.40 -4.96
CA MET A 325 -27.59 -4.12 -5.77
C MET A 325 -27.17 -2.64 -5.65
N GLU A 326 -25.88 -2.42 -5.40
CA GLU A 326 -25.25 -1.09 -5.29
C GLU A 326 -24.26 -0.85 -6.43
N ASN A 327 -23.95 0.42 -6.71
CA ASN A 327 -22.92 0.78 -7.68
C ASN A 327 -21.53 0.50 -7.09
N ILE A 328 -21.00 -0.71 -7.31
CA ILE A 328 -19.70 -1.15 -6.78
C ILE A 328 -18.50 -0.76 -7.65
N VAL A 329 -18.75 -0.18 -8.84
CA VAL A 329 -17.69 0.26 -9.77
C VAL A 329 -17.42 1.76 -9.64
N SER A 330 -18.47 2.57 -9.67
CA SER A 330 -18.44 4.04 -9.57
C SER A 330 -19.08 4.47 -8.26
N LEU A 331 -18.38 4.22 -7.15
CA LEU A 331 -18.81 4.64 -5.82
C LEU A 331 -18.95 6.16 -5.76
N ARG A 332 -19.96 6.64 -5.04
CA ARG A 332 -20.19 8.07 -4.78
C ARG A 332 -19.45 8.48 -3.52
N CYS A 333 -19.04 9.73 -3.47
CA CYS A 333 -18.41 10.30 -2.29
C CYS A 333 -19.40 10.30 -1.12
N LEU A 334 -18.95 9.95 0.08
CA LEU A 334 -19.80 9.94 1.29
C LEU A 334 -20.39 11.31 1.66
N VAL A 335 -19.82 12.39 1.11
CA VAL A 335 -20.21 13.78 1.44
C VAL A 335 -20.88 14.50 0.26
N CYS A 336 -20.72 14.01 -0.98
CA CYS A 336 -21.43 14.57 -2.14
C CYS A 336 -21.61 13.56 -3.27
N GLU A 337 -22.36 13.95 -4.30
CA GLU A 337 -22.67 13.09 -5.44
C GLU A 337 -21.52 12.90 -6.44
N LYS A 338 -20.31 13.42 -6.19
CA LYS A 338 -19.17 13.20 -7.10
C LYS A 338 -18.60 11.79 -6.93
N HIS A 339 -17.88 11.29 -7.95
CA HIS A 339 -17.24 9.97 -7.89
C HIS A 339 -16.18 9.89 -6.78
N ALA A 340 -16.19 8.79 -6.04
CA ALA A 340 -15.25 8.49 -4.97
C ALA A 340 -14.07 7.67 -5.51
N ASN A 341 -12.95 8.35 -5.70
CA ASN A 341 -11.71 7.73 -6.17
C ASN A 341 -10.64 7.62 -5.09
N TYR A 342 -10.85 8.28 -3.95
CA TYR A 342 -9.83 8.48 -2.92
C TYR A 342 -10.22 7.82 -1.60
N PRO A 343 -9.21 7.43 -0.79
CA PRO A 343 -9.47 6.75 0.47
C PRO A 343 -10.00 7.68 1.56
N ASP A 344 -10.49 7.10 2.65
CA ASP A 344 -10.73 7.83 3.91
C ASP A 344 -9.45 7.99 4.75
N ALA A 345 -9.56 8.67 5.89
CA ALA A 345 -8.44 8.87 6.84
C ALA A 345 -7.91 7.54 7.43
N ALA A 346 -8.68 6.46 7.37
CA ALA A 346 -8.28 5.12 7.78
C ALA A 346 -7.68 4.29 6.62
N GLY A 347 -7.56 4.85 5.42
CA GLY A 347 -6.99 4.20 4.24
C GLY A 347 -7.97 3.31 3.47
N LYS A 348 -9.27 3.31 3.79
CA LYS A 348 -10.28 2.53 3.06
C LYS A 348 -10.49 3.15 1.67
N PRO A 349 -10.30 2.41 0.57
CA PRO A 349 -10.32 2.99 -0.78
C PRO A 349 -11.70 3.45 -1.22
N ARG A 350 -11.73 4.42 -2.15
CA ARG A 350 -12.93 4.88 -2.90
C ARG A 350 -14.11 5.33 -2.01
N GLN A 351 -13.83 6.13 -0.98
CA GLN A 351 -14.83 6.71 -0.08
C GLN A 351 -15.11 8.19 -0.38
N PHE A 352 -14.10 8.93 -0.85
CA PHE A 352 -14.21 10.37 -1.07
C PHE A 352 -13.80 10.79 -2.49
N CYS A 353 -14.34 11.92 -2.94
CA CYS A 353 -13.81 12.63 -4.11
C CYS A 353 -12.50 13.33 -3.73
N ALA A 354 -11.73 13.81 -4.72
CA ALA A 354 -10.42 14.41 -4.48
C ALA A 354 -10.47 15.55 -3.44
N ARG A 355 -11.53 16.38 -3.52
CA ARG A 355 -11.75 17.50 -2.60
C ARG A 355 -11.99 17.04 -1.17
N HIS A 356 -12.99 16.17 -0.96
CA HIS A 356 -13.32 15.69 0.38
C HIS A 356 -12.22 14.81 0.96
N ALA A 357 -11.46 14.11 0.12
CA ALA A 357 -10.29 13.37 0.57
C ALA A 357 -9.17 14.31 1.07
N ALA A 358 -9.04 15.51 0.50
CA ALA A 358 -8.13 16.53 1.03
C ALA A 358 -8.62 17.20 2.30
N GLU A 359 -9.93 17.43 2.41
CA GLU A 359 -10.55 17.93 3.65
C GLU A 359 -10.34 16.97 4.82
N VAL A 360 -10.38 15.65 4.58
CA VAL A 360 -10.09 14.63 5.61
C VAL A 360 -8.61 14.23 5.70
N GLY A 361 -7.71 14.95 5.03
CA GLY A 361 -6.26 14.70 5.06
C GLY A 361 -5.80 13.37 4.42
N ALA A 362 -6.68 12.68 3.70
CA ALA A 362 -6.42 11.39 3.04
C ALA A 362 -5.86 11.54 1.60
N HIS A 363 -5.89 12.73 1.03
CA HIS A 363 -5.35 13.03 -0.29
C HIS A 363 -4.84 14.48 -0.35
N VAL A 364 -3.77 14.73 -1.11
CA VAL A 364 -3.34 16.10 -1.41
C VAL A 364 -3.85 16.42 -2.80
N LEU A 365 -4.75 17.40 -2.92
CA LEU A 365 -5.24 17.86 -4.21
C LEU A 365 -4.05 18.37 -5.05
N SER A 366 -3.81 17.77 -6.21
CA SER A 366 -3.14 18.48 -7.29
C SER A 366 -4.19 19.35 -7.97
N SER A 367 -4.19 20.65 -7.70
CA SER A 367 -4.89 21.58 -8.58
C SER A 367 -4.16 21.63 -9.93
N SER A 368 -4.95 21.88 -10.96
CA SER A 368 -4.59 22.01 -12.38
C SER A 368 -3.33 22.84 -12.62
N ILE A 369 -2.79 22.75 -13.85
CA ILE A 369 -1.69 23.59 -14.37
C ILE A 369 -1.89 25.08 -14.02
N PHE A 370 -3.13 25.53 -13.85
CA PHE A 370 -3.50 26.83 -13.31
C PHE A 370 -4.22 26.68 -11.96
N SER A 371 -3.69 27.31 -10.92
CA SER A 371 -4.25 27.24 -9.56
C SER A 371 -5.32 28.31 -9.36
N ARG A 372 -6.57 27.91 -9.08
CA ARG A 372 -7.62 28.85 -8.66
C ARG A 372 -7.22 29.59 -7.38
N ALA A 373 -6.54 28.90 -6.45
CA ALA A 373 -6.05 29.52 -5.24
C ALA A 373 -5.02 30.62 -5.54
N ALA A 374 -4.16 30.43 -6.55
CA ALA A 374 -3.23 31.47 -7.00
C ALA A 374 -4.00 32.67 -7.58
N SER A 375 -4.99 32.45 -8.45
CA SER A 375 -5.80 33.54 -9.00
C SER A 375 -6.51 34.33 -7.89
N ASP A 376 -7.20 33.64 -6.98
CA ASP A 376 -7.86 34.27 -5.83
C ASP A 376 -6.87 35.08 -4.99
N CYS A 377 -5.67 34.53 -4.72
CA CYS A 377 -4.63 35.20 -3.98
C CYS A 377 -4.18 36.51 -4.67
N PHE A 378 -3.97 36.47 -5.98
CA PHE A 378 -3.55 37.66 -6.71
C PHE A 378 -4.68 38.68 -6.84
N ASP A 379 -5.95 38.27 -6.97
CA ASP A 379 -7.09 39.20 -6.99
C ASP A 379 -7.16 39.99 -5.67
N MET A 380 -7.03 39.31 -4.54
CA MET A 380 -6.99 39.95 -3.22
C MET A 380 -5.73 40.81 -3.03
N LEU A 381 -4.58 40.37 -3.56
CA LEU A 381 -3.34 41.14 -3.47
C LEU A 381 -3.44 42.44 -4.28
N GLU A 382 -4.00 42.40 -5.50
CA GLU A 382 -4.21 43.58 -6.35
C GLU A 382 -5.15 44.60 -5.72
N GLU A 383 -6.21 44.14 -5.06
CA GLU A 383 -7.14 44.98 -4.30
C GLU A 383 -6.42 45.70 -3.15
N GLU A 384 -5.61 44.98 -2.38
CA GLU A 384 -4.86 45.53 -1.24
C GLU A 384 -3.76 46.51 -1.67
N VAL A 385 -3.01 46.18 -2.73
CA VAL A 385 -1.89 47.02 -3.19
C VAL A 385 -2.32 48.18 -4.11
N GLY A 386 -3.57 48.17 -4.57
CA GLY A 386 -4.15 49.24 -5.38
C GLY A 386 -3.66 49.29 -6.84
N TYR A 387 -3.01 48.24 -7.34
CA TYR A 387 -2.60 48.13 -8.75
C TYR A 387 -2.72 46.70 -9.25
N ARG A 388 -2.80 46.53 -10.58
CA ARG A 388 -2.91 45.22 -11.23
C ARG A 388 -1.56 44.69 -11.69
N PHE A 389 -1.35 43.39 -11.61
CA PHE A 389 -0.22 42.71 -12.25
C PHE A 389 -0.54 42.49 -13.73
N PRO A 390 0.17 43.13 -14.68
CA PRO A 390 -0.21 43.06 -16.10
C PRO A 390 -0.10 41.65 -16.70
N PHE A 391 0.92 40.87 -16.29
CA PHE A 391 1.20 39.55 -16.84
C PHE A 391 0.95 38.46 -15.81
N ARG A 392 -0.31 38.04 -15.68
CA ARG A 392 -0.76 36.88 -14.88
C ARG A 392 -1.98 36.23 -15.51
N HIS A 393 -2.26 34.99 -15.11
CA HIS A 393 -3.55 34.36 -15.39
C HIS A 393 -4.61 34.81 -14.36
N ARG A 394 -5.86 34.92 -14.83
CA ARG A 394 -7.02 35.28 -14.01
C ARG A 394 -8.14 34.29 -14.28
N PHE A 395 -8.76 33.82 -13.20
CA PHE A 395 -9.94 32.99 -13.25
C PHE A 395 -11.17 33.85 -12.94
N ASP A 396 -12.10 33.93 -13.88
CA ASP A 396 -13.40 34.56 -13.66
C ASP A 396 -14.38 33.51 -13.11
N ALA A 397 -14.78 33.69 -11.86
CA ALA A 397 -15.71 32.79 -11.20
C ALA A 397 -17.15 32.85 -11.75
N ALA A 398 -17.57 33.98 -12.31
CA ALA A 398 -18.91 34.17 -12.86
C ALA A 398 -19.06 33.44 -14.20
N THR A 399 -18.05 33.54 -15.07
CA THR A 399 -18.05 32.86 -16.38
C THR A 399 -17.41 31.48 -16.35
N GLY A 400 -16.64 31.16 -15.32
CA GLY A 400 -15.89 29.92 -15.21
C GLY A 400 -14.71 29.82 -16.18
N THR A 401 -14.23 30.95 -16.72
CA THR A 401 -13.21 31.01 -17.77
C THR A 401 -11.87 31.56 -17.27
N TRP A 402 -10.79 31.23 -17.98
CA TRP A 402 -9.45 31.77 -17.72
C TRP A 402 -9.11 32.86 -18.74
N SER A 403 -8.46 33.91 -18.28
CA SER A 403 -7.96 35.02 -19.10
C SER A 403 -6.56 35.44 -18.67
N GLY A 404 -5.91 36.31 -19.44
CA GLY A 404 -4.55 36.80 -19.17
C GLY A 404 -3.46 35.96 -19.84
N LYS A 405 -2.21 36.40 -19.67
CA LYS A 405 -1.03 35.76 -20.26
C LYS A 405 0.20 35.97 -19.37
N GLU A 406 0.90 34.89 -19.06
CA GLU A 406 2.21 34.95 -18.39
C GLU A 406 3.30 35.49 -19.31
N PHE A 407 4.24 36.23 -18.75
CA PHE A 407 5.32 36.81 -19.53
C PHE A 407 6.42 35.76 -19.79
N ALA A 408 6.69 35.50 -21.07
CA ALA A 408 7.76 34.62 -21.50
C ALA A 408 9.04 35.41 -21.83
N GLY A 409 10.20 34.82 -21.51
CA GLY A 409 11.50 35.36 -21.92
C GLY A 409 12.15 36.34 -20.95
N LEU A 410 11.73 36.35 -19.66
CA LEU A 410 12.42 37.13 -18.63
C LEU A 410 13.85 36.67 -18.38
N ILE A 411 14.11 35.37 -18.55
CA ILE A 411 15.45 34.78 -18.39
C ILE A 411 15.91 34.28 -19.76
N PRO A 412 17.04 34.80 -20.29
CA PRO A 412 17.57 34.37 -21.58
C PRO A 412 17.77 32.85 -21.65
N LYS A 413 17.36 32.24 -22.77
CA LYS A 413 17.52 30.80 -23.06
C LYS A 413 16.81 29.85 -22.06
N ARG A 414 15.89 30.35 -21.22
CA ARG A 414 15.04 29.51 -20.36
C ARG A 414 13.56 29.83 -20.59
N ALA A 415 12.77 28.78 -20.75
CA ALA A 415 11.31 28.88 -20.82
C ALA A 415 10.71 28.92 -19.41
N LEU A 416 11.05 29.93 -18.62
CA LEU A 416 10.49 30.17 -17.28
C LEU A 416 9.39 31.23 -17.38
N LEU A 417 8.23 30.89 -16.82
CA LEU A 417 7.05 31.74 -16.75
C LEU A 417 6.74 32.01 -15.28
N PRO A 418 6.87 33.26 -14.80
CA PRO A 418 6.40 33.61 -13.46
C PRO A 418 4.88 33.67 -13.42
N ASP A 419 4.29 33.43 -12.25
CA ASP A 419 2.84 33.53 -12.05
C ASP A 419 2.32 34.96 -12.27
N ALA A 420 3.10 35.97 -11.86
CA ALA A 420 2.82 37.38 -12.11
C ALA A 420 4.11 38.18 -12.39
N TYR A 421 4.03 39.11 -13.35
CA TYR A 421 5.12 40.06 -13.66
C TYR A 421 4.60 41.48 -13.89
N HIS A 422 5.29 42.46 -13.30
CA HIS A 422 5.06 43.89 -13.49
C HIS A 422 6.30 44.56 -14.12
N PRO A 423 6.24 44.95 -15.41
CA PRO A 423 7.41 45.48 -16.12
C PRO A 423 7.96 46.78 -15.55
N GLU A 424 7.09 47.77 -15.30
CA GLU A 424 7.51 49.10 -14.85
C GLU A 424 8.17 49.07 -13.47
N ARG A 425 7.68 48.20 -12.59
CA ARG A 425 8.20 48.01 -11.24
C ARG A 425 9.34 47.00 -11.18
N ARG A 426 9.59 46.26 -12.27
CA ARG A 426 10.52 45.12 -12.36
C ARG A 426 10.28 44.10 -11.24
N GLU A 427 9.01 43.77 -10.99
CA GLU A 427 8.59 42.88 -9.93
C GLU A 427 8.06 41.56 -10.50
N VAL A 428 8.54 40.45 -9.96
CA VAL A 428 8.00 39.10 -10.15
C VAL A 428 7.31 38.70 -8.85
N VAL A 429 6.09 38.18 -8.94
CA VAL A 429 5.37 37.65 -7.78
C VAL A 429 4.94 36.22 -8.09
N GLU A 430 5.34 35.27 -7.22
CA GLU A 430 5.09 33.84 -7.39
C GLU A 430 4.16 33.31 -6.30
N PHE A 431 3.22 32.45 -6.67
CA PHE A 431 2.37 31.71 -5.74
C PHE A 431 2.87 30.27 -5.62
N LEU A 432 3.57 29.98 -4.54
CA LEU A 432 4.27 28.72 -4.36
C LEU A 432 3.33 27.64 -3.80
N GLY A 433 2.64 26.95 -4.71
CA GLY A 433 1.89 25.73 -4.44
C GLY A 433 2.77 24.63 -3.85
N ASN A 434 2.45 24.13 -2.65
CA ASN A 434 3.35 23.24 -1.90
C ASN A 434 3.64 21.92 -2.62
N TYR A 435 2.70 21.46 -3.45
CA TYR A 435 2.85 20.26 -4.26
C TYR A 435 3.90 20.41 -5.37
N TYR A 436 4.08 21.60 -5.94
CA TYR A 436 5.03 21.84 -7.04
C TYR A 436 6.32 22.51 -6.58
N HIS A 437 6.29 23.21 -5.45
CA HIS A 437 7.38 24.04 -4.95
C HIS A 437 8.01 23.54 -3.65
N GLY A 438 7.52 22.41 -3.12
CA GLY A 438 8.00 21.87 -1.87
C GLY A 438 7.45 22.61 -0.65
N PHE A 439 8.13 22.42 0.48
CA PHE A 439 7.80 23.10 1.72
C PHE A 439 9.06 23.83 2.21
N PRO A 440 8.93 25.02 2.83
CA PRO A 440 10.07 25.71 3.40
C PRO A 440 10.68 24.93 4.57
N ALA A 441 11.94 25.23 4.91
CA ALA A 441 12.76 24.43 5.83
C ALA A 441 12.14 24.31 7.24
N GLU A 442 11.44 25.36 7.67
CA GLU A 442 10.72 25.46 8.94
C GLU A 442 9.42 24.65 8.99
N HIS A 443 8.90 24.22 7.84
CA HIS A 443 7.59 23.58 7.78
C HIS A 443 7.69 22.07 8.16
N PRO A 444 6.78 21.52 8.99
CA PRO A 444 6.85 20.12 9.45
C PRO A 444 6.89 19.06 8.34
N ARG A 445 6.40 19.42 7.15
CA ARG A 445 6.38 18.57 5.94
C ARG A 445 7.60 18.77 5.02
N HIS A 446 8.62 19.52 5.43
CA HIS A 446 9.83 19.75 4.64
C HIS A 446 10.50 18.45 4.19
N SER A 447 10.50 17.41 5.01
CA SER A 447 11.11 16.11 4.70
C SER A 447 10.17 15.10 4.01
N SER A 448 8.97 15.51 3.59
CA SER A 448 7.98 14.61 2.99
C SER A 448 8.28 14.27 1.53
N PHE A 449 7.65 13.21 1.00
CA PHE A 449 7.75 12.87 -0.42
C PHE A 449 6.69 13.62 -1.23
N ILE A 450 7.09 14.13 -2.39
CA ILE A 450 6.20 14.77 -3.37
C ILE A 450 6.19 13.94 -4.65
N CYS A 451 4.98 13.71 -5.19
CA CYS A 451 4.79 12.83 -6.34
C CYS A 451 5.21 13.47 -7.68
N VAL A 452 5.38 14.80 -7.74
CA VAL A 452 5.90 15.50 -8.92
C VAL A 452 7.37 15.14 -9.11
N GLY A 453 7.67 14.39 -10.18
CA GLY A 453 9.04 14.01 -10.53
C GLY A 453 9.70 13.01 -9.58
N SER A 454 8.95 12.39 -8.65
CA SER A 454 9.47 11.44 -7.65
C SER A 454 10.63 11.99 -6.81
N LYS A 455 10.63 13.30 -6.52
CA LYS A 455 11.66 13.96 -5.70
C LYS A 455 11.19 14.17 -4.26
N PRO A 456 12.08 14.04 -3.26
CA PRO A 456 11.83 14.51 -1.90
C PRO A 456 11.49 16.01 -1.86
N ALA A 457 10.62 16.43 -0.95
CA ALA A 457 10.23 17.83 -0.78
C ALA A 457 11.40 18.81 -0.55
N PRO A 458 12.51 18.44 0.15
CA PRO A 458 13.66 19.34 0.28
C PRO A 458 14.33 19.65 -1.07
N ASP A 459 14.35 18.67 -1.99
CA ASP A 459 14.95 18.85 -3.31
C ASP A 459 14.07 19.75 -4.19
N VAL A 460 12.74 19.57 -4.13
CA VAL A 460 11.78 20.44 -4.85
C VAL A 460 11.83 21.88 -4.32
N TYR A 461 11.96 22.04 -3.00
CA TYR A 461 12.16 23.34 -2.37
C TYR A 461 13.46 24.01 -2.83
N ARG A 462 14.58 23.27 -2.85
CA ARG A 462 15.86 23.79 -3.35
C ARG A 462 15.74 24.22 -4.81
N ASP A 463 15.18 23.38 -5.68
CA ASP A 463 14.98 23.69 -7.10
C ASP A 463 14.11 24.97 -7.27
N THR A 464 13.12 25.17 -6.39
CA THR A 464 12.29 26.39 -6.38
C THR A 464 13.11 27.62 -6.00
N MET A 465 13.91 27.55 -4.94
CA MET A 465 14.74 28.68 -4.52
C MET A 465 15.81 29.02 -5.57
N GLU A 466 16.42 28.01 -6.19
CA GLU A 466 17.33 28.20 -7.32
C GLU A 466 16.65 28.85 -8.53
N ARG A 467 15.36 28.55 -8.77
CA ARG A 467 14.57 29.25 -9.80
C ARG A 467 14.37 30.73 -9.46
N LEU A 468 14.04 31.06 -8.21
CA LEU A 468 13.87 32.45 -7.77
C LEU A 468 15.18 33.25 -7.88
N ASP A 469 16.32 32.62 -7.55
CA ASP A 469 17.65 33.21 -7.71
C ASP A 469 17.91 33.69 -9.15
N LEU A 470 17.38 33.00 -10.16
CA LEU A 470 17.55 33.39 -11.57
C LEU A 470 16.83 34.69 -11.90
N PHE A 471 15.63 34.90 -11.36
CA PHE A 471 14.92 36.16 -11.60
C PHE A 471 15.65 37.32 -10.92
N THR A 472 16.16 37.12 -9.70
CA THR A 472 16.95 38.15 -9.02
C THR A 472 18.27 38.43 -9.75
N ALA A 473 18.89 37.41 -10.37
CA ALA A 473 20.09 37.59 -11.19
C ALA A 473 19.86 38.49 -12.43
N GLU A 474 18.64 38.55 -12.95
CA GLU A 474 18.23 39.49 -14.01
C GLU A 474 17.83 40.89 -13.46
N GLY A 475 18.11 41.15 -12.18
CA GLY A 475 17.81 42.43 -11.52
C GLY A 475 16.32 42.66 -11.28
N LEU A 476 15.52 41.59 -11.16
CA LEU A 476 14.10 41.66 -10.80
C LEU A 476 13.93 41.57 -9.28
N ARG A 477 12.98 42.32 -8.74
CA ARG A 477 12.53 42.16 -7.35
C ARG A 477 11.56 41.00 -7.31
N VAL A 478 11.89 39.97 -6.54
CA VAL A 478 11.12 38.73 -6.51
C VAL A 478 10.40 38.63 -5.18
N PHE A 479 9.08 38.52 -5.26
CA PHE A 479 8.20 38.29 -4.13
C PHE A 479 7.50 36.95 -4.28
N TYR A 480 7.12 36.33 -3.17
CA TYR A 480 6.36 35.10 -3.21
C TYR A 480 5.47 34.91 -2.00
N ILE A 481 4.41 34.11 -2.17
CA ILE A 481 3.49 33.68 -1.12
C ILE A 481 3.40 32.15 -1.15
N TRP A 482 3.45 31.51 0.00
CA TRP A 482 3.22 30.07 0.09
C TRP A 482 1.74 29.71 0.16
N GLU A 483 1.35 28.66 -0.54
CA GLU A 483 -0.05 28.18 -0.58
C GLU A 483 -0.60 27.87 0.82
N HIS A 484 0.14 27.12 1.65
CA HIS A 484 -0.29 26.80 3.02
C HIS A 484 -0.50 28.04 3.90
N GLU A 485 0.33 29.08 3.75
CA GLU A 485 0.17 30.34 4.49
C GLU A 485 -1.08 31.09 4.03
N PHE A 486 -1.31 31.16 2.71
CA PHE A 486 -2.52 31.77 2.14
C PHE A 486 -3.79 31.02 2.57
N VAL A 487 -3.77 29.70 2.60
CA VAL A 487 -4.93 28.90 3.04
C VAL A 487 -5.26 29.15 4.51
N GLU A 488 -4.26 29.20 5.39
CA GLU A 488 -4.49 29.52 6.80
C GLU A 488 -4.93 30.97 6.99
N TRP A 489 -4.35 31.92 6.24
CA TRP A 489 -4.77 33.31 6.24
C TRP A 489 -6.24 33.46 5.81
N ARG A 490 -6.68 32.78 4.75
CA ARG A 490 -8.09 32.81 4.30
C ARG A 490 -9.06 32.34 5.37
N LYS A 491 -8.70 31.29 6.13
CA LYS A 491 -9.53 30.80 7.23
C LYS A 491 -9.69 31.87 8.31
N ARG A 492 -8.60 32.53 8.67
CA ARG A 492 -8.60 33.62 9.66
C ARG A 492 -9.34 34.85 9.16
N ALA A 493 -9.21 35.17 7.87
CA ALA A 493 -9.89 36.30 7.24
C ALA A 493 -11.41 36.10 7.25
N ALA A 494 -11.88 34.87 7.01
CA ALA A 494 -13.30 34.52 7.14
C ALA A 494 -13.85 34.70 8.58
N SER A 495 -12.98 34.66 9.58
CA SER A 495 -13.31 34.91 10.99
C SER A 495 -13.02 36.35 11.45
N GLY A 496 -12.55 37.24 10.56
CA GLY A 496 -12.20 38.63 10.90
C GLY A 496 -10.89 38.79 11.69
N GLU A 497 -10.08 37.74 11.79
CA GLU A 497 -8.87 37.69 12.63
C GLU A 497 -7.56 37.76 11.83
N ALA A 498 -7.64 38.03 10.53
CA ALA A 498 -6.48 38.15 9.65
C ALA A 498 -6.08 39.62 9.45
N GLY A 499 -4.77 39.87 9.43
CA GLY A 499 -4.21 41.13 8.95
C GLY A 499 -4.23 41.22 7.41
N PRO A 500 -3.64 42.25 6.81
CA PRO A 500 -3.65 42.44 5.36
C PRO A 500 -2.95 41.29 4.63
N ILE A 501 -3.40 40.95 3.41
CA ILE A 501 -2.81 39.85 2.62
C ILE A 501 -1.34 40.09 2.29
N THR A 502 -0.93 41.36 2.20
CA THR A 502 0.48 41.77 2.01
C THR A 502 1.40 41.29 3.14
N SER A 503 0.87 40.94 4.31
CA SER A 503 1.64 40.32 5.39
C SER A 503 2.20 38.94 5.04
N LEU A 504 1.63 38.26 4.03
CA LEU A 504 2.13 36.98 3.53
C LEU A 504 3.24 37.14 2.49
N LEU A 505 3.42 38.34 1.94
CA LEU A 505 4.34 38.60 0.85
C LEU A 505 5.77 38.59 1.36
N ARG A 506 6.57 37.60 0.95
CA ARG A 506 7.98 37.49 1.29
C ARG A 506 8.84 38.03 0.16
N SER A 507 9.89 38.79 0.47
CA SER A 507 10.95 39.15 -0.49
C SER A 507 11.96 38.01 -0.58
N HIS A 508 12.35 37.64 -1.80
CA HIS A 508 13.44 36.70 -2.04
C HIS A 508 14.78 37.44 -2.04
N GLU A 509 15.68 37.02 -1.16
CA GLU A 509 17.06 37.47 -1.13
C GLU A 509 17.98 36.30 -1.48
N PRO A 510 18.75 36.38 -2.58
CA PRO A 510 19.63 35.29 -2.98
C PRO A 510 20.72 35.11 -1.93
N LYS A 511 20.90 33.88 -1.45
CA LYS A 511 22.04 33.56 -0.57
C LYS A 511 23.33 33.58 -1.39
N PRO A 512 24.46 34.08 -0.86
CA PRO A 512 25.74 34.02 -1.55
C PRO A 512 26.12 32.55 -1.75
N HIS A 513 25.97 32.05 -2.97
CA HIS A 513 26.40 30.71 -3.33
C HIS A 513 27.93 30.69 -3.40
N GLY A 514 28.56 29.88 -2.53
CA GLY A 514 29.96 29.50 -2.67
C GLY A 514 30.23 28.85 -4.04
N PRO A 515 31.49 28.82 -4.50
CA PRO A 515 31.82 28.51 -5.89
C PRO A 515 31.21 27.17 -6.35
N LYS A 516 30.55 27.21 -7.50
CA LYS A 516 29.96 26.04 -8.17
C LYS A 516 31.05 24.98 -8.35
N ARG A 517 30.81 23.76 -7.84
CA ARG A 517 31.62 22.59 -8.20
C ARG A 517 31.46 22.35 -9.70
N SER A 518 32.57 22.53 -10.41
CA SER A 518 32.80 22.25 -11.83
C SER A 518 32.53 20.80 -12.20
#